data_AF-A0A8J7CH29-F1
#
_entry.id   AF-A0A8J7CH29-F1
#
_cell.length_a   1.000
_cell.length_b   1.000
_cell.length_c   1.000
_cell.angle_alpha   90.00
_cell.angle_beta   90.00
_cell.angle_gamma   90.00
#
_symmetry.space_group_name_H-M   'P 1'
#
loop_
_entity.id
_entity.type
_entity.pdbx_description
1 polymer ?
#
loop_
_entity_poly.entity_id
_entity_poly.type
_entity_poly.pdbx_seq_one_letter_code
_entity_poly.pdbx_strand_id
1 'polypeptide(L)'
;METPRRRLGGWGFEGESLLPSPELLAWLDARIGPAAHPVPAVAAAPPELSTEDLGTLPAELSTDPLDRLARARGQGLVDVLRVRSGLVPALPDGVCRPRDTDEVESVLRTCSSRNIRVIPWGGGTSVTGGVNVLAGDSPVLSVDLERLSGCTTVDKRSGLATFGPGTTGPSVEAALAGHGLT
;
A
#
# COMPACT_ATOMS: atom_id res chain seq x y z
N MET A 1 -6.65 20.05 -2.88
CA MET A 1 -5.82 19.42 -3.93
C MET A 1 -5.98 17.93 -3.72
N GLU A 2 -6.42 17.19 -4.73
CA GLU A 2 -6.66 15.74 -4.61
C GLU A 2 -5.31 15.02 -4.40
N THR A 3 -5.25 14.09 -3.44
CA THR A 3 -4.02 13.33 -3.17
C THR A 3 -3.72 12.47 -4.39
N PRO A 4 -2.51 12.55 -4.98
CA PRO A 4 -2.18 11.77 -6.17
C PRO A 4 -2.31 10.28 -5.87
N ARG A 5 -3.09 9.58 -6.69
CA ARG A 5 -3.36 8.15 -6.52
C ARG A 5 -2.15 7.33 -6.95
N ARG A 6 -1.79 6.30 -6.17
CA ARG A 6 -0.72 5.37 -6.53
C ARG A 6 -1.10 4.54 -7.75
N ARG A 7 -0.12 4.27 -8.61
CA ARG A 7 -0.30 3.41 -9.77
C ARG A 7 -0.54 1.96 -9.35
N LEU A 8 -1.64 1.38 -9.81
CA LEU A 8 -1.86 -0.07 -9.72
C LEU A 8 -0.98 -0.80 -10.75
N GLY A 9 -0.27 -1.85 -10.31
CA GLY A 9 0.58 -2.66 -11.21
C GLY A 9 1.79 -1.91 -11.77
N GLY A 10 2.29 -0.92 -11.04
CA GLY A 10 3.49 -0.17 -11.36
C GLY A 10 3.95 0.72 -10.22
N TRP A 11 5.10 1.35 -10.43
CA TRP A 11 5.70 2.29 -9.47
C TRP A 11 5.22 3.73 -9.70
N GLY A 12 5.16 4.52 -8.62
CA GLY A 12 4.82 5.94 -8.66
C GLY A 12 3.33 6.23 -8.63
N PHE A 13 2.95 7.40 -9.16
CA PHE A 13 1.58 7.88 -9.17
C PHE A 13 0.91 7.68 -10.54
N GLU A 14 -0.42 7.65 -10.55
CA GLU A 14 -1.21 7.71 -11.78
C GLU A 14 -0.94 9.05 -12.49
N GLY A 15 -0.82 9.03 -13.81
CA GLY A 15 -0.47 10.20 -14.62
C GLY A 15 1.04 10.48 -14.77
N GLU A 16 1.90 9.93 -13.92
CA GLU A 16 3.36 10.13 -14.01
C GLU A 16 4.04 9.01 -14.81
N SER A 17 4.63 9.30 -15.97
CA SER A 17 5.36 8.31 -16.75
C SER A 17 6.76 8.79 -17.11
N LEU A 18 7.77 7.99 -16.76
CA LEU A 18 9.16 8.20 -17.15
C LEU A 18 9.52 7.18 -18.22
N LEU A 19 9.38 7.58 -19.48
CA LEU A 19 9.74 6.71 -20.60
C LEU A 19 11.27 6.62 -20.73
N PRO A 20 11.82 5.42 -20.97
CA PRO A 20 13.24 5.25 -21.30
C PRO A 20 13.63 6.09 -22.52
N SER A 21 14.87 6.60 -22.54
CA SER A 21 15.38 7.29 -23.74
C SER A 21 15.60 6.30 -24.90
N PRO A 22 15.58 6.75 -26.16
CA PRO A 22 15.88 5.91 -27.30
C PRO A 22 17.26 5.21 -27.20
N GLU A 23 18.26 5.89 -26.65
CA GLU A 23 19.61 5.35 -26.45
C GLU A 23 19.61 4.21 -25.43
N LEU A 24 18.84 4.35 -24.34
CA LEU A 24 18.69 3.29 -23.35
C LEU A 24 17.97 2.08 -23.96
N LEU A 25 16.94 2.29 -24.76
CA LEU A 25 16.22 1.20 -25.44
C LEU A 25 17.13 0.45 -26.43
N ALA A 26 17.92 1.17 -27.24
CA ALA A 26 18.87 0.56 -28.17
C ALA A 26 19.97 -0.22 -27.42
N TRP A 27 20.45 0.31 -26.30
CA TRP A 27 21.43 -0.37 -25.45
C TRP A 27 20.88 -1.66 -24.83
N LEU A 28 19.60 -1.67 -24.44
CA LEU A 28 18.92 -2.86 -23.93
C LEU A 28 18.70 -3.89 -25.04
N ASP A 29 18.20 -3.49 -26.20
CA ASP A 29 17.98 -4.36 -27.36
C ASP A 29 19.25 -5.13 -27.74
N ALA A 30 20.39 -4.44 -27.80
CA ALA A 30 21.68 -5.05 -28.10
C ALA A 30 22.17 -6.08 -27.06
N ARG A 31 21.65 -6.05 -25.82
CA ARG A 31 22.10 -6.89 -24.70
C ARG A 31 21.17 -8.03 -24.35
N ILE A 32 19.88 -7.73 -24.29
CA ILE A 32 18.85 -8.69 -23.86
C ILE A 32 17.91 -9.07 -25.01
N GLY A 33 18.18 -8.56 -26.21
CA GLY A 33 17.38 -8.79 -27.40
C GLY A 33 16.12 -7.90 -27.46
N PRO A 34 15.34 -8.04 -28.54
CA PRO A 34 14.13 -7.27 -28.71
C PRO A 34 13.09 -7.61 -27.65
N ALA A 35 12.31 -6.60 -27.26
CA ALA A 35 11.17 -6.78 -26.36
C ALA A 35 10.12 -7.70 -27.01
N ALA A 36 10.08 -8.96 -26.59
CA ALA A 36 9.25 -9.98 -27.24
C ALA A 36 8.08 -10.51 -26.39
N HIS A 37 7.94 -10.07 -25.13
CA HIS A 37 7.01 -10.69 -24.18
C HIS A 37 6.26 -9.63 -23.35
N PRO A 38 5.18 -9.02 -23.90
CA PRO A 38 4.30 -8.21 -23.07
C PRO A 38 3.67 -9.09 -21.99
N VAL A 39 3.52 -8.58 -20.77
CA VAL A 39 2.76 -9.27 -19.72
C VAL A 39 1.30 -9.29 -20.17
N PRO A 40 0.72 -10.47 -20.47
CA PRO A 40 -0.67 -10.53 -20.89
C PRO A 40 -1.55 -10.21 -19.68
N ALA A 41 -2.52 -9.32 -19.87
CA ALA A 41 -3.60 -9.17 -18.91
C ALA A 41 -4.51 -10.41 -19.05
N VAL A 42 -4.44 -11.31 -18.07
CA VAL A 42 -5.45 -12.37 -17.96
C VAL A 42 -6.58 -11.80 -17.12
N ALA A 43 -7.80 -11.83 -17.67
CA ALA A 43 -8.99 -11.49 -16.90
C ALA A 43 -9.30 -12.63 -15.93
N ALA A 44 -8.63 -12.64 -14.78
CA ALA A 44 -9.07 -13.45 -13.65
C ALA A 44 -10.22 -12.71 -12.97
N ALA A 45 -11.25 -13.47 -12.55
CA ALA A 45 -12.24 -12.92 -11.65
C ALA A 45 -11.54 -12.44 -10.36
N PRO A 46 -11.91 -11.28 -9.79
CA PRO A 46 -11.38 -10.86 -8.51
C PRO A 46 -11.67 -11.96 -7.47
N PRO A 47 -10.75 -12.23 -6.53
CA PRO A 47 -11.02 -13.15 -5.44
C PRO A 47 -12.33 -12.78 -4.74
N GLU A 48 -13.16 -13.78 -4.50
CA GLU A 48 -14.38 -13.59 -3.70
C GLU A 48 -14.01 -13.03 -2.33
N LEU A 49 -14.88 -12.18 -1.79
CA LEU A 49 -14.81 -11.80 -0.38
C LEU A 49 -14.97 -13.07 0.46
N SER A 50 -14.33 -13.13 1.62
CA SER A 50 -14.72 -14.13 2.59
C SER A 50 -16.22 -14.00 2.89
N THR A 51 -16.88 -15.13 3.10
CA THR A 51 -18.30 -15.14 3.51
C THR A 51 -18.49 -14.66 4.96
N GLU A 52 -17.38 -14.44 5.68
CA GLU A 52 -17.38 -13.91 7.05
C GLU A 52 -17.41 -12.38 7.02
N ASP A 53 -18.45 -11.81 7.62
CA ASP A 53 -18.62 -10.36 7.72
C ASP A 53 -17.53 -9.76 8.62
N LEU A 54 -16.83 -8.73 8.14
CA LEU A 54 -15.96 -7.89 8.99
C LEU A 54 -16.76 -7.21 10.11
N GLY A 55 -18.07 -7.08 9.92
CA GLY A 55 -19.01 -6.40 10.79
C GLY A 55 -18.71 -4.92 10.87
N THR A 56 -19.34 -4.24 11.83
CA THR A 56 -19.01 -2.84 12.11
C THR A 56 -17.64 -2.76 12.78
N LEU A 57 -16.78 -1.89 12.24
CA LEU A 57 -15.51 -1.48 12.82
C LEU A 57 -15.60 -0.03 13.30
N PRO A 58 -14.89 0.35 14.38
CA PRO A 58 -14.91 1.71 14.93
C PRO A 58 -13.99 2.68 14.16
N ALA A 59 -14.00 2.59 12.83
CA ALA A 59 -13.23 3.43 11.93
C ALA A 59 -13.82 3.32 10.52
N GLU A 60 -13.42 4.22 9.62
CA GLU A 60 -13.82 4.17 8.22
C GLU A 60 -13.37 2.83 7.59
N LEU A 61 -14.32 2.13 6.96
CA LEU A 61 -14.11 0.84 6.30
C LEU A 61 -14.54 0.93 4.83
N SER A 62 -13.66 0.49 3.94
CA SER A 62 -13.92 0.35 2.52
C SER A 62 -13.84 -1.12 2.10
N THR A 63 -14.86 -1.58 1.37
CA THR A 63 -14.90 -2.90 0.72
C THR A 63 -14.86 -2.79 -0.80
N ASP A 64 -14.52 -1.61 -1.33
CA ASP A 64 -14.40 -1.37 -2.77
C ASP A 64 -13.33 -2.28 -3.39
N PRO A 65 -13.61 -2.97 -4.52
CA PRO A 65 -12.67 -3.89 -5.14
C PRO A 65 -11.33 -3.26 -5.54
N LEU A 66 -11.31 -2.00 -6.00
CA LEU A 66 -10.06 -1.33 -6.39
C LEU A 66 -9.26 -0.91 -5.18
N ASP A 67 -9.91 -0.45 -4.13
CA ASP A 67 -9.25 -0.10 -2.87
C ASP A 67 -8.60 -1.33 -2.21
N ARG A 68 -9.34 -2.46 -2.19
CA ARG A 68 -8.82 -3.76 -1.73
C ARG A 68 -7.63 -4.22 -2.57
N LEU A 69 -7.72 -4.13 -3.90
CA LEU A 69 -6.62 -4.47 -4.81
C LEU A 69 -5.39 -3.60 -4.56
N ALA A 70 -5.57 -2.30 -4.32
CA ALA A 70 -4.49 -1.36 -4.02
C ALA A 70 -3.73 -1.70 -2.73
N ARG A 71 -4.36 -2.45 -1.81
CA ARG A 71 -3.83 -2.86 -0.50
C ARG A 71 -3.53 -4.35 -0.41
N ALA A 72 -3.40 -5.05 -1.54
CA ALA A 72 -3.20 -6.50 -1.57
C ALA A 72 -1.74 -6.94 -1.74
N ARG A 73 -0.90 -6.07 -2.33
CA ARG A 73 0.44 -6.43 -2.85
C ARG A 73 1.44 -5.30 -2.72
N GLY A 74 2.70 -5.65 -2.47
CA GLY A 74 3.82 -4.72 -2.50
C GLY A 74 4.29 -4.34 -3.91
N GLN A 75 5.55 -3.93 -4.00
CA GLN A 75 6.24 -3.47 -5.20
C GLN A 75 7.36 -4.43 -5.64
N GLY A 76 7.40 -5.65 -5.09
CA GLY A 76 8.30 -6.70 -5.57
C GLY A 76 7.97 -7.09 -7.02
N LEU A 77 8.96 -7.55 -7.78
CA LEU A 77 8.76 -7.93 -9.19
C LEU A 77 7.58 -8.91 -9.37
N VAL A 78 7.51 -9.95 -8.53
CA VAL A 78 6.43 -10.95 -8.55
C VAL A 78 5.07 -10.31 -8.23
N ASP A 79 5.05 -9.35 -7.33
CA ASP A 79 3.82 -8.65 -6.92
C ASP A 79 3.28 -7.79 -8.05
N VAL A 80 4.16 -6.99 -8.67
CA VAL A 80 3.81 -6.15 -9.83
C VAL A 80 3.33 -7.01 -10.99
N LEU A 81 4.02 -8.13 -11.28
CA LEU A 81 3.61 -9.06 -12.35
C LEU A 81 2.23 -9.64 -12.08
N ARG A 82 1.94 -10.07 -10.84
CA ARG A 82 0.62 -10.60 -10.46
C ARG A 82 -0.49 -9.58 -10.65
N VAL A 83 -0.29 -8.34 -10.23
CA VAL A 83 -1.29 -7.27 -10.42
C VAL A 83 -1.50 -7.00 -11.92
N ARG A 84 -0.42 -6.93 -12.71
CA ARG A 84 -0.49 -6.68 -14.17
C ARG A 84 -1.11 -7.84 -14.94
N SER A 85 -0.93 -9.07 -14.49
CA SER A 85 -1.48 -10.26 -15.13
C SER A 85 -2.84 -10.66 -14.58
N GLY A 86 -3.41 -9.91 -13.63
CA GLY A 86 -4.66 -10.25 -12.94
C GLY A 86 -4.57 -11.44 -11.98
N LEU A 87 -3.39 -11.99 -11.73
CA LEU A 87 -3.18 -13.20 -10.92
C LEU A 87 -2.94 -12.85 -9.44
N VAL A 88 -3.91 -12.19 -8.82
CA VAL A 88 -3.85 -11.83 -7.39
C VAL A 88 -4.69 -12.85 -6.61
N PRO A 89 -4.08 -13.84 -5.92
CA PRO A 89 -4.81 -14.98 -5.36
C PRO A 89 -5.70 -14.65 -4.17
N ALA A 90 -5.46 -13.52 -3.51
CA ALA A 90 -6.24 -13.05 -2.36
C ALA A 90 -6.16 -11.53 -2.26
N LEU A 91 -7.26 -10.93 -1.80
CA LEU A 91 -7.44 -9.52 -1.49
C LEU A 91 -7.76 -9.38 -0.01
N PRO A 92 -7.50 -8.23 0.63
CA PRO A 92 -8.06 -7.99 1.95
C PRO A 92 -9.59 -7.96 1.84
N ASP A 93 -10.30 -8.36 2.88
CA ASP A 93 -11.76 -8.28 2.94
C ASP A 93 -12.23 -6.83 3.09
N GLY A 94 -11.37 -5.97 3.65
CA GLY A 94 -11.61 -4.54 3.75
C GLY A 94 -10.36 -3.74 4.05
N VAL A 95 -10.46 -2.43 3.79
CA VAL A 95 -9.43 -1.44 4.10
C VAL A 95 -10.00 -0.50 5.16
N CYS A 96 -9.39 -0.51 6.34
CA CYS A 96 -9.75 0.33 7.47
C CYS A 96 -8.80 1.53 7.58
N ARG A 97 -9.34 2.72 7.82
CA ARG A 97 -8.59 3.99 7.88
C ARG A 97 -8.82 4.71 9.22
N PRO A 98 -8.22 4.24 10.31
CA PRO A 98 -8.33 4.89 11.61
C PRO A 98 -7.73 6.30 11.57
N ARG A 99 -8.32 7.22 12.32
CA ARG A 99 -7.92 8.63 12.36
C ARG A 99 -7.02 9.00 13.54
N ASP A 100 -6.99 8.17 14.58
CA ASP A 100 -6.22 8.37 15.80
C ASP A 100 -5.82 7.03 16.46
N THR A 101 -5.06 7.11 17.56
CA THR A 101 -4.56 5.92 18.28
C THR A 101 -5.70 5.14 18.93
N ASP A 102 -6.76 5.81 19.39
CA ASP A 102 -7.89 5.18 20.06
C ASP A 102 -8.71 4.33 19.07
N GLU A 103 -8.90 4.82 17.84
CA GLU A 103 -9.50 4.03 16.75
C GLU A 103 -8.61 2.83 16.37
N VAL A 104 -7.28 2.99 16.30
CA VAL A 104 -6.36 1.86 16.05
C VAL A 104 -6.53 0.78 17.13
N GLU A 105 -6.50 1.17 18.41
CA GLU A 105 -6.67 0.23 19.52
C GLU A 105 -8.01 -0.49 19.43
N SER A 106 -9.09 0.25 19.18
CA SER A 106 -10.44 -0.29 19.09
C SER A 106 -10.63 -1.24 17.91
N VAL A 107 -10.02 -0.92 16.75
CA VAL A 107 -9.97 -1.81 15.57
C VAL A 107 -9.21 -3.09 15.89
N LEU A 108 -8.02 -3.01 16.47
CA LEU A 108 -7.20 -4.18 16.81
C LEU A 108 -7.89 -5.07 17.85
N ARG A 109 -8.55 -4.48 18.84
CA ARG A 109 -9.35 -5.19 19.85
C ARG A 109 -10.51 -5.96 19.20
N THR A 110 -11.20 -5.34 18.23
CA THR A 110 -12.28 -5.98 17.48
C THR A 110 -11.75 -7.10 16.58
N CYS A 111 -10.62 -6.89 15.92
CA CYS A 111 -9.99 -7.92 15.09
C CYS A 111 -9.57 -9.13 15.92
N SER A 112 -8.97 -8.90 17.08
CA SER A 112 -8.55 -9.96 18.00
C SER A 112 -9.73 -10.79 18.51
N SER A 113 -10.88 -10.17 18.82
CA SER A 113 -12.04 -10.91 19.34
C SER A 113 -12.79 -11.72 18.28
N ARG A 114 -12.61 -11.36 17.00
CA ARG A 114 -13.26 -12.01 15.84
C ARG A 114 -12.31 -12.85 14.99
N ASN A 115 -11.07 -13.05 15.43
CA ASN A 115 -10.04 -13.77 14.68
C ASN A 115 -9.77 -13.17 13.27
N ILE A 116 -9.86 -11.84 13.13
CA ILE A 116 -9.56 -11.14 11.89
C ILE A 116 -8.05 -10.91 11.80
N ARG A 117 -7.43 -11.34 10.69
CA ARG A 117 -6.01 -11.09 10.42
C ARG A 117 -5.81 -9.64 10.05
N VAL A 118 -4.77 -9.01 10.58
CA VAL A 118 -4.47 -7.59 10.32
C VAL A 118 -3.17 -7.44 9.54
N ILE A 119 -3.21 -6.63 8.49
CA ILE A 119 -2.01 -6.18 7.76
C ILE A 119 -1.91 -4.65 7.93
N PRO A 120 -0.93 -4.14 8.68
CA PRO A 120 -0.68 -2.70 8.71
C PRO A 120 -0.14 -2.24 7.35
N TRP A 121 -0.71 -1.16 6.84
CA TRP A 121 -0.39 -0.63 5.51
C TRP A 121 0.09 0.82 5.62
N GLY A 122 1.36 1.04 5.26
CA GLY A 122 1.94 2.37 5.10
C GLY A 122 1.96 2.78 3.62
N GLY A 123 3.15 2.99 3.06
CA GLY A 123 3.30 3.37 1.66
C GLY A 123 3.08 2.24 0.62
N GLY A 124 2.87 0.99 1.05
CA GLY A 124 2.70 -0.16 0.14
C GLY A 124 3.96 -0.52 -0.68
N THR A 125 5.14 -0.06 -0.26
CA THR A 125 6.40 -0.17 -1.03
C THR A 125 7.23 -1.43 -0.73
N SER A 126 6.69 -2.38 0.03
CA SER A 126 7.40 -3.62 0.37
C SER A 126 7.80 -4.40 -0.89
N VAL A 127 9.04 -4.88 -0.95
CA VAL A 127 9.54 -5.76 -2.03
C VAL A 127 9.76 -7.20 -1.58
N THR A 128 9.44 -7.49 -0.31
CA THR A 128 9.65 -8.79 0.33
C THR A 128 8.35 -9.58 0.49
N GLY A 129 7.23 -9.01 0.05
CA GLY A 129 5.89 -9.57 0.26
C GLY A 129 5.37 -9.38 1.69
N GLY A 130 5.96 -8.51 2.50
CA GLY A 130 5.55 -8.30 3.90
C GLY A 130 4.14 -7.71 4.08
N VAL A 131 3.55 -7.17 3.02
CA VAL A 131 2.17 -6.65 2.98
C VAL A 131 1.25 -7.51 2.11
N ASN A 132 1.73 -8.65 1.63
CA ASN A 132 0.97 -9.48 0.72
C ASN A 132 -0.16 -10.19 1.44
N VAL A 133 -1.38 -10.06 0.90
CA VAL A 133 -2.50 -10.84 1.38
C VAL A 133 -2.35 -12.30 0.94
N LEU A 134 -2.47 -13.20 1.91
CA LEU A 134 -2.44 -14.63 1.72
C LEU A 134 -3.83 -15.21 1.92
N ALA A 135 -4.20 -16.15 1.05
CA ALA A 135 -5.41 -16.95 1.21
C ALA A 135 -5.39 -17.68 2.56
N GLY A 136 -6.55 -17.88 3.14
CA GLY A 136 -6.75 -18.55 4.41
C GLY A 136 -8.19 -18.40 4.88
N ASP A 137 -8.54 -19.11 5.94
CA ASP A 137 -9.94 -19.26 6.36
C ASP A 137 -10.49 -18.04 7.11
N SER A 138 -9.59 -17.18 7.62
CA SER A 138 -9.99 -15.99 8.38
C SER A 138 -9.92 -14.71 7.55
N PRO A 139 -10.87 -13.78 7.74
CA PRO A 139 -10.90 -12.50 7.04
C PRO A 139 -9.62 -11.69 7.31
N VAL A 140 -9.25 -10.85 6.34
CA VAL A 140 -8.06 -10.00 6.38
C VAL A 140 -8.48 -8.53 6.32
N LEU A 141 -8.10 -7.77 7.32
CA LEU A 141 -8.23 -6.32 7.34
C LEU A 141 -6.89 -5.67 7.02
N SER A 142 -6.84 -4.86 5.97
CA SER A 142 -5.73 -3.93 5.77
C SER A 142 -5.99 -2.67 6.58
N VAL A 143 -5.09 -2.31 7.49
CA VAL A 143 -5.20 -1.07 8.29
C VAL A 143 -4.29 -0.02 7.67
N ASP A 144 -4.87 0.89 6.90
CA ASP A 144 -4.18 1.96 6.20
C ASP A 144 -3.90 3.12 7.15
N LEU A 145 -2.60 3.37 7.39
CA LEU A 145 -2.10 4.32 8.36
C LEU A 145 -1.94 5.74 7.79
N GLU A 146 -2.24 5.97 6.50
CA GLU A 146 -1.98 7.25 5.82
C GLU A 146 -2.63 8.47 6.51
N ARG A 147 -3.78 8.28 7.17
CA ARG A 147 -4.45 9.34 7.95
C ARG A 147 -3.74 9.69 9.25
N LEU A 148 -2.94 8.78 9.80
CA LEU A 148 -2.10 8.99 10.98
C LEU A 148 -0.77 9.61 10.56
N SER A 149 -0.82 10.69 9.78
CA SER A 149 0.36 11.40 9.28
C SER A 149 0.52 12.77 9.95
N GLY A 150 1.75 13.26 9.98
CA GLY A 150 2.08 14.57 10.54
C GLY A 150 3.12 14.50 11.66
N CYS A 151 3.70 15.66 11.94
CA CYS A 151 4.65 15.88 13.03
C CYS A 151 3.91 16.33 14.28
N THR A 152 4.19 15.70 15.43
CA THR A 152 3.62 16.09 16.72
C THR A 152 4.61 16.92 17.54
N THR A 153 5.88 16.54 17.57
CA THR A 153 6.91 17.21 18.37
C THR A 153 8.26 17.23 17.65
N VAL A 154 9.01 18.31 17.86
CA VAL A 154 10.42 18.44 17.45
C VAL A 154 11.19 19.05 18.62
N ASP A 155 12.06 18.26 19.25
CA ASP A 155 13.00 18.72 20.27
C ASP A 155 14.39 18.87 19.64
N LYS A 156 14.71 20.11 19.24
CA LYS A 156 16.00 20.46 18.64
C LYS A 156 17.19 20.21 19.55
N ARG A 157 16.99 20.27 20.87
CA ARG A 157 18.08 20.11 21.84
C ARG A 157 18.50 18.65 21.95
N SER A 158 17.53 17.73 21.93
CA SER A 158 17.80 16.28 21.98
C SER A 158 17.96 15.64 20.60
N GLY A 159 17.58 16.32 19.52
CA GLY A 159 17.63 15.77 18.16
C GLY A 159 16.53 14.73 17.92
N LEU A 160 15.39 14.86 18.60
CA LEU A 160 14.26 13.94 18.50
C LEU A 160 13.05 14.62 17.86
N ALA A 161 12.33 13.87 17.03
CA ALA A 161 11.05 14.28 16.49
C ALA A 161 10.06 13.10 16.51
N THR A 162 8.79 13.40 16.76
CA THR A 162 7.71 12.40 16.81
C THR A 162 6.77 12.60 15.64
N PHE A 163 6.55 11.54 14.86
CA PHE A 163 5.67 11.54 13.71
C PHE A 163 4.63 10.45 13.83
N GLY A 164 3.46 10.69 13.22
CA GLY A 164 2.49 9.63 12.99
C GLY A 164 3.03 8.59 11.99
N PRO A 165 2.66 7.31 12.12
CA PRO A 165 3.20 6.21 11.31
C PRO A 165 2.80 6.27 9.83
N GLY A 166 1.81 7.09 9.48
CA GLY A 166 1.43 7.37 8.09
C GLY A 166 2.30 8.41 7.39
N THR A 167 3.23 9.05 8.10
CA THR A 167 4.02 10.15 7.53
C THR A 167 5.03 9.62 6.51
N THR A 168 4.94 10.10 5.27
CA THR A 168 5.88 9.72 4.21
C THR A 168 7.25 10.35 4.43
N GLY A 169 8.32 9.72 3.92
CA GLY A 169 9.68 10.28 3.98
C GLY A 169 9.76 11.73 3.50
N PRO A 170 9.26 12.08 2.30
CA PRO A 170 9.23 13.47 1.84
C PRO A 170 8.47 14.42 2.78
N SER A 171 7.41 13.96 3.43
CA SER A 171 6.67 14.76 4.42
C SER A 171 7.45 14.95 5.73
N VAL A 172 8.22 13.94 6.16
CA VAL A 172 9.14 14.05 7.31
C VAL A 172 10.19 15.12 7.02
N GLU A 173 10.89 15.02 5.88
CA GLU A 173 11.93 15.97 5.46
C GLU A 173 11.37 17.40 5.36
N ALA A 174 10.20 17.58 4.73
CA ALA A 174 9.57 18.88 4.61
C ALA A 174 9.21 19.50 5.97
N ALA A 175 8.76 18.69 6.92
CA ALA A 175 8.46 19.15 8.27
C ALA A 175 9.73 19.55 9.04
N LEU A 176 10.82 18.80 8.91
CA LEU A 176 12.09 19.05 9.59
C LEU A 176 12.88 20.22 8.98
N ALA A 177 12.76 20.44 7.67
CA ALA A 177 13.40 21.56 6.98
C ALA A 177 13.00 22.91 7.57
N GLY A 178 11.74 23.09 7.97
CA GLY A 178 11.26 24.29 8.67
C GLY A 178 11.93 24.55 10.03
N HIS A 179 12.57 23.53 10.58
CA HIS A 179 13.34 23.58 11.81
C HIS A 179 14.87 23.67 11.59
N GLY A 180 15.33 23.64 10.33
CA GLY A 180 16.75 23.56 9.97
C GLY A 180 17.34 22.17 10.21
N LEU A 181 16.51 21.13 10.14
CA LEU A 181 16.85 19.72 10.36
C LEU A 181 16.50 18.86 9.13
N THR A 182 16.92 17.59 9.14
CA THR A 182 16.61 16.53 8.16
C THR A 182 16.30 15.24 8.94
#